data_AF-A0AAW5SSH0-F1
#
_entry.id   AF-A0AAW5SSH0-F1
#
_cell.length_a   1.000
_cell.length_b   1.000
_cell.length_c   1.000
_cell.angle_alpha   90.00
_cell.angle_beta   90.00
_cell.angle_gamma   90.00
#
_symmetry.space_group_name_H-M   'P 1'
#
loop_
_entity.id
_entity.type
_entity.pdbx_description
1 polymer ?
#
loop_
_entity_poly.entity_id
_entity_poly.type
_entity_poly.pdbx_seq_one_letter_code
_entity_poly.pdbx_strand_id
1 'polypeptide(L)'
;MASRGSDSGGVAGVFGLLLLIWVVVTYYWIIIGVGAAIGLFFAIRALVRREQERRLAAAREAEILAHRADRQHRWARRGDARGIYGVEGAKLMGSLSPQPSVPSADAPDENHDFAEIVHTSAELDRLLAEKRTEWRWAAFVSVLVQRLADVRPRLRDLDLGYTTARGPYARNGPQVAAFVEDCLDDLYELAHQVESFIRAPALMDVFGDSESTADAEGIVHAASRLMDFHERFLELAERCRDVRVPSAYTGLLADCKLLMDVPLDGFHAFIDELVELVEEMPTVARYAPGDVDHGTVVLEVVVDDDLIDRIDRQVRAAAKD
;
A
#
# COMPACT_ATOMS: atom_id res chain seq x y z
N MET A 1 47.26 63.45 66.86
CA MET A 1 45.90 63.03 66.47
C MET A 1 46.06 61.97 65.38
N ALA A 2 45.64 60.74 65.65
CA ALA A 2 45.83 59.58 64.77
C ALA A 2 44.70 59.47 63.74
N SER A 3 45.04 59.19 62.47
CA SER A 3 44.09 58.93 61.39
C SER A 3 43.61 57.48 61.42
N ARG A 4 42.29 57.29 61.33
CA ARG A 4 41.60 56.00 61.23
C ARG A 4 41.68 55.48 59.79
N GLY A 5 42.16 54.24 59.61
CA GLY A 5 42.03 53.48 58.36
C GLY A 5 40.62 52.92 58.18
N SER A 6 40.10 52.98 56.96
CA SER A 6 38.78 52.48 56.58
C SER A 6 38.85 51.01 56.16
N ASP A 7 38.41 50.11 57.04
CA ASP A 7 37.98 48.75 56.70
C ASP A 7 36.52 48.81 56.23
N SER A 8 36.28 48.92 54.91
CA SER A 8 34.92 48.88 54.34
C SER A 8 34.70 47.82 53.26
N GLY A 9 35.73 47.04 52.90
CA GLY A 9 35.63 46.00 51.87
C GLY A 9 35.01 44.68 52.34
N GLY A 10 35.18 44.30 53.60
CA GLY A 10 34.73 43.00 54.12
C GLY A 10 33.20 42.89 54.30
N VAL A 11 32.54 43.99 54.63
CA VAL A 11 31.10 44.00 54.92
C VAL A 11 30.27 43.88 53.63
N ALA A 12 30.70 44.53 52.54
CA ALA A 12 30.03 44.45 51.25
C ALA A 12 30.05 43.03 50.64
N GLY A 13 31.17 42.31 50.79
CA GLY A 13 31.30 40.93 50.32
C GLY A 13 30.40 39.94 51.07
N VAL A 14 30.30 40.09 52.40
CA VAL A 14 29.43 39.23 53.23
C VAL A 14 27.95 39.48 52.93
N PHE A 15 27.55 40.74 52.71
CA PHE A 15 26.19 41.07 52.31
C PHE A 15 25.82 40.50 50.93
N GLY A 16 26.73 40.58 49.96
CA GLY A 16 26.52 39.98 48.64
C GLY A 16 26.32 38.46 48.71
N LEU A 17 27.12 37.77 49.54
CA LEU A 17 27.01 36.32 49.72
C LEU A 17 25.68 35.92 50.38
N LEU A 18 25.25 36.63 51.42
CA LEU A 18 23.98 36.34 52.10
C LEU A 18 22.76 36.58 51.20
N LEU A 19 22.81 37.62 50.37
CA LEU A 19 21.75 37.92 49.41
C LEU A 19 21.68 36.83 48.33
N LEU A 20 22.82 36.34 47.86
CA LEU A 20 22.88 35.23 46.90
C LEU A 20 22.33 33.92 47.49
N ILE A 21 22.69 33.58 48.73
CA ILE A 21 22.13 32.42 49.44
C ILE A 21 20.62 32.55 49.62
N TRP A 22 20.14 33.74 50.00
CA TRP A 22 18.71 34.01 50.16
C TRP A 22 17.94 33.83 48.83
N VAL A 23 18.48 34.33 47.72
CA VAL A 23 17.90 34.13 46.39
C VAL A 23 17.88 32.65 46.01
N VAL A 24 18.97 31.92 46.21
CA VAL A 24 19.03 30.48 45.89
C VAL A 24 17.99 29.69 46.70
N VAL A 25 17.89 29.94 48.00
CA VAL A 25 16.90 29.28 48.87
C VAL A 25 15.47 29.64 48.47
N THR A 26 15.22 30.90 48.12
CA THR A 26 13.87 31.38 47.76
C THR A 26 13.41 30.84 46.40
N TYR A 27 14.32 30.73 45.43
CA TYR A 27 13.97 30.38 44.04
C TYR A 27 14.26 28.92 43.66
N TYR A 28 14.87 28.12 44.55
CA TYR A 28 15.13 26.69 44.35
C TYR A 28 13.87 25.89 43.92
N TRP A 29 12.72 26.17 44.54
CA TRP A 29 11.46 25.48 44.24
C TRP A 29 10.94 25.77 42.83
N ILE A 30 11.24 26.95 42.28
CA ILE A 30 10.83 27.34 40.92
C ILE A 30 11.64 26.54 39.89
N ILE A 31 12.95 26.36 40.12
CA ILE A 31 13.82 25.59 39.20
C ILE A 31 13.39 24.11 39.16
N ILE A 32 13.05 23.52 40.32
CA ILE A 32 12.51 22.16 40.38
C ILE A 32 11.17 22.06 39.67
N GLY A 33 10.27 23.03 39.88
CA GLY A 33 8.98 23.07 39.21
C GLY A 33 9.10 23.11 37.69
N VAL A 34 9.99 23.96 37.16
CA VAL A 34 10.26 24.06 35.72
C VAL A 34 10.87 22.76 35.19
N GLY A 35 11.84 22.18 35.90
CA GLY A 35 12.45 20.90 35.50
C GLY A 35 11.44 19.75 35.44
N ALA A 36 10.56 19.66 36.43
CA ALA A 36 9.49 18.65 36.47
C ALA A 36 8.47 18.85 35.33
N ALA A 37 8.09 20.10 35.03
CA ALA A 37 7.18 20.41 33.94
C ALA A 37 7.77 20.03 32.56
N ILE A 38 9.05 20.31 32.35
CA ILE A 38 9.76 19.92 31.11
C ILE A 38 9.83 18.40 31.00
N GLY A 39 10.19 17.70 32.07
CA GLY A 39 10.23 16.23 32.10
C GLY A 39 8.87 15.60 31.79
N LEU A 40 7.79 16.15 32.37
CA LEU A 40 6.42 15.70 32.13
C LEU A 40 5.98 15.95 30.68
N PHE A 41 6.35 17.11 30.11
CA PHE A 41 6.05 17.42 28.71
C PHE A 41 6.71 16.43 27.74
N PHE A 42 7.99 16.11 27.95
CA PHE A 42 8.70 15.12 27.12
C PHE A 42 8.15 13.70 27.31
N ALA A 43 7.75 13.32 28.52
CA ALA A 43 7.13 12.03 28.79
C ALA A 43 5.77 11.89 28.09
N ILE A 44 4.92 12.92 28.16
CA ILE A 44 3.62 12.95 27.46
C ILE A 44 3.84 12.90 25.94
N ARG A 45 4.78 13.68 25.41
CA ARG A 45 5.11 13.68 23.97
C ARG A 45 5.61 12.32 23.49
N ALA A 46 6.42 11.62 24.28
CA ALA A 46 6.90 10.28 23.94
C ALA A 46 5.77 9.23 23.99
N LEU A 47 4.82 9.37 24.93
CA LEU A 47 3.64 8.50 25.01
C LEU A 47 2.73 8.67 23.79
N VAL A 48 2.44 9.93 23.43
CA VAL A 48 1.60 10.26 22.26
C VAL A 48 2.22 9.70 20.97
N ARG A 49 3.54 9.80 20.82
CA ARG A 49 4.25 9.28 19.64
C ARG A 49 4.13 7.76 19.50
N ARG A 50 4.26 7.02 20.62
CA ARG A 50 4.05 5.56 20.67
C ARG A 50 2.60 5.15 20.40
N GLU A 51 1.64 5.98 20.79
CA GLU A 51 0.23 5.66 20.61
C GLU A 51 -0.27 5.98 19.20
N GLN A 52 0.30 7.00 18.55
CA GLN A 52 0.06 7.28 17.13
C GLN A 52 0.56 6.14 16.24
N GLU A 53 1.73 5.58 16.51
CA GLU A 53 2.24 4.41 15.78
C GLU A 53 1.29 3.20 15.86
N ARG A 54 0.68 2.97 17.05
CA ARG A 54 -0.31 1.90 17.24
C ARG A 54 -1.64 2.19 16.57
N ARG A 55 -2.10 3.44 16.56
CA ARG A 55 -3.34 3.85 15.89
C ARG A 55 -3.21 3.73 14.37
N LEU A 56 -2.05 4.06 13.82
CA LEU A 56 -1.77 3.89 12.38
C LEU A 56 -1.67 2.42 11.96
N ALA A 57 -1.16 1.54 12.83
CA ALA A 57 -1.19 0.10 12.60
C ALA A 57 -2.62 -0.47 12.70
N ALA A 58 -3.40 -0.04 13.70
CA ALA A 58 -4.79 -0.45 13.87
C ALA A 58 -5.73 0.07 12.77
N ALA A 59 -5.48 1.27 12.24
CA ALA A 59 -6.22 1.81 11.10
C ALA A 59 -6.01 0.94 9.85
N ARG A 60 -4.76 0.53 9.57
CA ARG A 60 -4.45 -0.42 8.49
C ARG A 60 -5.14 -1.78 8.68
N GLU A 61 -5.11 -2.33 9.90
CA GLU A 61 -5.82 -3.58 10.17
C GLU A 61 -7.34 -3.43 9.99
N ALA A 62 -7.91 -2.29 10.37
CA ALA A 62 -9.33 -1.99 10.21
C ALA A 62 -9.73 -1.81 8.74
N GLU A 63 -8.90 -1.15 7.92
CA GLU A 63 -9.10 -1.02 6.48
C GLU A 63 -9.00 -2.36 5.78
N ILE A 64 -7.98 -3.17 6.09
CA ILE A 64 -7.85 -4.53 5.56
C ILE A 64 -9.06 -5.39 5.98
N LEU A 65 -9.57 -5.20 7.20
CA LEU A 65 -10.77 -5.89 7.69
C LEU A 65 -12.04 -5.42 6.96
N ALA A 66 -12.18 -4.13 6.69
CA ALA A 66 -13.27 -3.57 5.90
C ALA A 66 -13.25 -4.11 4.46
N HIS A 67 -12.08 -4.15 3.82
CA HIS A 67 -11.92 -4.74 2.48
C HIS A 67 -12.27 -6.24 2.46
N ARG A 68 -11.87 -7.00 3.50
CA ARG A 68 -12.29 -8.39 3.64
C ARG A 68 -13.80 -8.53 3.84
N ALA A 69 -14.42 -7.63 4.57
CA ALA A 69 -15.86 -7.63 4.80
C ALA A 69 -16.63 -7.29 3.52
N ASP A 70 -16.18 -6.31 2.73
CA ASP A 70 -16.79 -5.97 1.44
C ASP A 70 -16.63 -7.10 0.42
N ARG A 71 -15.46 -7.75 0.39
CA ARG A 71 -15.23 -8.94 -0.44
C ARG A 71 -16.16 -10.09 -0.04
N GLN A 72 -16.30 -10.36 1.27
CA GLN A 72 -17.26 -11.34 1.78
C GLN A 72 -18.71 -10.96 1.43
N HIS A 73 -19.05 -9.67 1.50
CA HIS A 73 -20.36 -9.18 1.12
C HIS A 73 -20.63 -9.40 -0.38
N ARG A 74 -19.64 -9.16 -1.25
CA ARG A 74 -19.73 -9.46 -2.69
C ARG A 74 -19.91 -10.96 -2.95
N TRP A 75 -19.18 -11.83 -2.26
CA TRP A 75 -19.39 -13.29 -2.35
C TRP A 75 -20.80 -13.70 -1.89
N ALA A 76 -21.27 -13.14 -0.77
CA ALA A 76 -22.60 -13.45 -0.23
C ALA A 76 -23.71 -13.03 -1.20
N ARG A 77 -23.57 -11.86 -1.83
CA ARG A 77 -24.51 -11.39 -2.87
C ARG A 77 -24.54 -12.29 -4.11
N ARG A 78 -23.44 -12.97 -4.43
CA ARG A 78 -23.33 -13.94 -5.54
C ARG A 78 -23.86 -15.34 -5.20
N GLY A 79 -24.32 -15.56 -3.96
CA GLY A 79 -24.73 -16.89 -3.49
C GLY A 79 -23.54 -17.83 -3.27
N ASP A 80 -22.32 -17.30 -3.24
CA ASP A 80 -21.10 -18.06 -2.98
C ASP A 80 -21.00 -18.39 -1.48
N ALA A 81 -20.77 -19.66 -1.17
CA ALA A 81 -20.60 -20.15 0.19
C ALA A 81 -19.46 -19.45 0.95
N ARG A 82 -18.45 -18.91 0.25
CA ARG A 82 -17.37 -18.10 0.83
C ARG A 82 -17.85 -16.82 1.49
N GLY A 83 -18.96 -16.25 1.03
CA GLY A 83 -19.54 -15.05 1.63
C GLY A 83 -20.17 -15.27 3.01
N ILE A 84 -20.61 -16.51 3.28
CA ILE A 84 -21.24 -16.86 4.56
C ILE A 84 -20.24 -17.54 5.51
N TYR A 85 -19.37 -18.40 4.98
CA TYR A 85 -18.48 -19.24 5.78
C TYR A 85 -17.00 -18.81 5.75
N GLY A 86 -16.64 -17.83 4.92
CA GLY A 86 -15.24 -17.54 4.59
C GLY A 86 -14.62 -18.63 3.71
N VAL A 87 -13.38 -18.42 3.25
CA VAL A 87 -12.71 -19.33 2.28
C VAL A 87 -12.49 -20.73 2.87
N GLU A 88 -11.94 -20.81 4.08
CA GLU A 88 -11.72 -22.10 4.75
C GLU A 88 -13.03 -22.79 5.14
N GLY A 89 -14.01 -22.02 5.63
CA GLY A 89 -15.31 -22.57 6.00
C GLY A 89 -16.12 -23.03 4.80
N ALA A 90 -16.02 -22.36 3.65
CA ALA A 90 -16.63 -22.82 2.40
C ALA A 90 -16.00 -24.11 1.90
N LYS A 91 -14.67 -24.23 1.98
CA LYS A 91 -13.95 -25.48 1.65
C LYS A 91 -14.35 -26.63 2.58
N LEU A 92 -14.48 -26.35 3.88
CA LEU A 92 -14.95 -27.32 4.87
C LEU A 92 -16.42 -27.72 4.62
N MET A 93 -17.31 -26.77 4.36
CA MET A 93 -18.72 -27.05 4.09
C MET A 93 -18.91 -27.81 2.77
N GLY A 94 -18.10 -27.52 1.76
CA GLY A 94 -18.02 -28.31 0.52
C GLY A 94 -17.58 -29.75 0.75
N SER A 95 -16.77 -30.01 1.79
CA SER A 95 -16.36 -31.38 2.16
C SER A 95 -17.41 -32.14 2.96
N LEU A 96 -18.38 -31.45 3.59
CA LEU A 96 -19.38 -32.04 4.50
C LEU A 96 -20.76 -32.22 3.87
N SER A 97 -21.13 -31.42 2.88
CA SER A 97 -22.39 -31.58 2.12
C SER A 97 -22.11 -32.18 0.75
N PRO A 98 -22.69 -33.35 0.40
CA PRO A 98 -22.76 -33.76 -0.99
C PRO A 98 -23.60 -32.71 -1.72
N GLN A 99 -23.01 -32.05 -2.71
CA GLN A 99 -23.78 -31.26 -3.68
C GLN A 99 -24.91 -32.14 -4.26
N PRO A 100 -26.08 -31.58 -4.59
CA PRO A 100 -27.13 -32.33 -5.29
C PRO A 100 -26.50 -33.01 -6.50
N SER A 101 -26.74 -34.32 -6.61
CA SER A 101 -26.05 -35.29 -7.47
C SER A 101 -25.50 -34.70 -8.78
N VAL A 102 -24.20 -34.43 -8.75
CA VAL A 102 -23.34 -34.25 -9.92
C VAL A 102 -23.53 -35.49 -10.80
N PRO A 103 -23.84 -35.37 -12.11
CA PRO A 103 -23.67 -36.49 -13.02
C PRO A 103 -22.21 -36.94 -12.91
N SER A 104 -21.98 -38.21 -12.56
CA SER A 104 -20.63 -38.76 -12.31
C SER A 104 -19.60 -38.24 -13.33
N ALA A 105 -18.37 -38.02 -12.88
CA ALA A 105 -17.18 -37.76 -13.70
C ALA A 105 -16.88 -38.86 -14.77
N ASP A 106 -17.76 -39.86 -14.89
CA ASP A 106 -17.75 -40.93 -15.89
C ASP A 106 -18.80 -40.73 -17.00
N ALA A 107 -19.60 -39.65 -16.98
CA ALA A 107 -20.31 -39.21 -18.17
C ALA A 107 -19.25 -38.68 -19.14
N PRO A 108 -19.26 -39.07 -20.43
CA PRO A 108 -18.26 -38.60 -21.38
C PRO A 108 -18.30 -37.07 -21.39
N ASP A 109 -17.27 -36.47 -20.80
CA ASP A 109 -17.02 -35.04 -20.81
C ASP A 109 -17.03 -34.68 -22.30
N GLU A 110 -18.00 -33.87 -22.74
CA GLU A 110 -17.79 -33.06 -23.92
C GLU A 110 -16.70 -32.08 -23.50
N ASN A 111 -15.47 -32.58 -23.61
CA ASN A 111 -14.23 -32.06 -23.09
C ASN A 111 -13.97 -30.72 -23.79
N HIS A 112 -14.60 -29.66 -23.29
CA HIS A 112 -14.23 -28.30 -23.64
C HIS A 112 -12.86 -28.10 -23.01
N ASP A 113 -11.82 -28.22 -23.83
CA ASP A 113 -10.44 -28.00 -23.43
C ASP A 113 -10.29 -26.50 -23.13
N PHE A 114 -10.42 -26.14 -21.85
CA PHE A 114 -10.25 -24.77 -21.37
C PHE A 114 -8.77 -24.39 -21.31
N ALA A 115 -8.47 -23.13 -21.60
CA ALA A 115 -7.14 -22.58 -21.45
C ALA A 115 -6.79 -22.39 -19.97
N GLU A 116 -5.61 -22.87 -19.57
CA GLU A 116 -5.09 -22.69 -18.21
C GLU A 116 -4.16 -21.47 -18.14
N ILE A 117 -4.05 -20.87 -16.96
CA ILE A 117 -3.07 -19.81 -16.70
C ILE A 117 -1.68 -20.44 -16.71
N VAL A 118 -0.75 -19.84 -17.46
CA VAL A 118 0.61 -20.33 -17.64
C VAL A 118 1.64 -19.38 -17.06
N HIS A 119 2.72 -19.94 -16.50
CA HIS A 119 3.71 -19.17 -15.74
C HIS A 119 5.03 -18.97 -16.48
N THR A 120 5.12 -19.42 -17.74
CA THR A 120 6.33 -19.26 -18.55
C THR A 120 6.00 -18.73 -19.94
N SER A 121 6.95 -17.99 -20.54
CA SER A 121 6.82 -17.47 -21.90
C SER A 121 6.64 -18.58 -22.93
N ALA A 122 7.33 -19.72 -22.78
CA ALA A 122 7.22 -20.83 -23.71
C ALA A 122 5.85 -21.54 -23.66
N GLU A 123 5.20 -21.54 -22.50
CA GLU A 123 3.83 -22.06 -22.36
C GLU A 123 2.81 -21.05 -22.86
N LEU A 124 3.06 -19.75 -22.70
CA LEU A 124 2.23 -18.69 -23.26
C LEU A 124 2.19 -18.77 -24.80
N ASP A 125 3.34 -18.99 -25.44
CA ASP A 125 3.40 -19.18 -26.89
C ASP A 125 2.54 -20.37 -27.36
N ARG A 126 2.51 -21.46 -26.57
CA ARG A 126 1.64 -22.63 -26.86
C ARG A 126 0.16 -22.29 -26.66
N LEU A 127 -0.18 -21.62 -25.56
CA LEU A 127 -1.55 -21.18 -25.28
C LEU A 127 -2.10 -20.33 -26.43
N LEU A 128 -1.30 -19.37 -26.91
CA LEU A 128 -1.67 -18.49 -28.02
C LEU A 128 -1.75 -19.20 -29.38
N ALA A 129 -1.03 -20.30 -29.55
CA ALA A 129 -1.09 -21.13 -30.75
C ALA A 129 -2.31 -22.09 -30.74
N GLU A 130 -2.62 -22.66 -29.58
CA GLU A 130 -3.70 -23.65 -29.42
C GLU A 130 -5.09 -23.00 -29.31
N LYS A 131 -5.18 -21.79 -28.73
CA LYS A 131 -6.42 -21.00 -28.57
C LYS A 131 -7.61 -21.83 -28.08
N ARG A 132 -7.37 -22.54 -26.97
CA ARG A 132 -8.37 -23.29 -26.19
C ARG A 132 -9.50 -22.38 -25.69
N THR A 133 -10.58 -22.96 -25.17
CA THR A 133 -11.73 -22.18 -24.67
C THR A 133 -11.30 -21.23 -23.53
N GLU A 134 -11.78 -20.00 -23.57
CA GLU A 134 -11.40 -18.84 -22.74
C GLU A 134 -9.91 -18.43 -22.81
N TRP A 135 -9.20 -18.76 -23.90
CA TRP A 135 -7.79 -18.41 -24.06
C TRP A 135 -7.47 -16.93 -23.91
N ARG A 136 -8.41 -16.03 -24.22
CA ARG A 136 -8.23 -14.57 -24.16
C ARG A 136 -7.90 -14.12 -22.74
N TRP A 137 -8.67 -14.60 -21.77
CA TRP A 137 -8.50 -14.27 -20.35
C TRP A 137 -7.31 -15.01 -19.76
N ALA A 138 -7.14 -16.29 -20.10
CA ALA A 138 -5.97 -17.06 -19.68
C ALA A 138 -4.66 -16.42 -20.16
N ALA A 139 -4.58 -15.96 -21.40
CA ALA A 139 -3.41 -15.25 -21.94
C ALA A 139 -3.15 -13.93 -21.21
N PHE A 140 -4.19 -13.11 -21.02
CA PHE A 140 -4.08 -11.83 -20.32
C PHE A 140 -3.52 -12.01 -18.91
N VAL A 141 -4.13 -12.89 -18.12
CA VAL A 141 -3.73 -13.17 -16.73
C VAL A 141 -2.34 -13.81 -16.66
N SER A 142 -2.00 -14.70 -17.60
CA SER A 142 -0.67 -15.31 -17.69
C SER A 142 0.44 -14.25 -17.79
N VAL A 143 0.24 -13.21 -18.61
CA VAL A 143 1.19 -12.10 -18.73
C VAL A 143 1.32 -11.33 -17.40
N LEU A 144 0.21 -11.04 -16.73
CA LEU A 144 0.24 -10.33 -15.44
C LEU A 144 1.02 -11.12 -14.38
N VAL A 145 0.74 -12.42 -14.25
CA VAL A 145 1.39 -13.30 -13.25
C VAL A 145 2.88 -13.47 -13.55
N GLN A 146 3.26 -13.61 -14.82
CA GLN A 146 4.66 -13.70 -15.22
C GLN A 146 5.43 -12.42 -14.89
N ARG A 147 4.90 -11.25 -15.28
CA ARG A 147 5.52 -9.95 -14.98
C ARG A 147 5.59 -9.67 -13.48
N LEU A 148 4.57 -10.07 -12.71
CA LEU A 148 4.59 -9.95 -11.26
C LEU A 148 5.66 -10.85 -10.62
N ALA A 149 5.87 -12.05 -11.17
CA ALA A 149 6.92 -12.95 -10.69
C ALA A 149 8.33 -12.37 -10.92
N ASP A 150 8.55 -11.68 -12.04
CA ASP A 150 9.83 -11.06 -12.38
C ASP A 150 10.25 -9.96 -11.39
N VAL A 151 9.28 -9.16 -10.92
CA VAL A 151 9.54 -8.04 -9.99
C VAL A 151 9.42 -8.42 -8.51
N ARG A 152 9.03 -9.66 -8.22
CA ARG A 152 8.85 -10.16 -6.85
C ARG A 152 10.07 -9.99 -5.93
N PRO A 153 11.34 -10.13 -6.39
CA PRO A 153 12.49 -9.83 -5.54
C PRO A 153 12.51 -8.37 -5.05
N ARG A 154 12.17 -7.41 -5.91
CA ARG A 154 12.12 -5.98 -5.56
C ARG A 154 10.99 -5.68 -4.58
N LEU A 155 9.82 -6.28 -4.79
CA LEU A 155 8.70 -6.18 -3.84
C LEU A 155 9.08 -6.69 -2.45
N ARG A 156 9.80 -7.81 -2.36
CA ARG A 156 10.32 -8.32 -1.08
C ARG A 156 11.30 -7.35 -0.42
N ASP A 157 12.14 -6.67 -1.21
CA ASP A 157 13.04 -5.66 -0.69
C ASP A 157 12.27 -4.46 -0.10
N LEU A 158 11.16 -4.04 -0.74
CA LEU A 158 10.25 -3.02 -0.20
C LEU A 158 9.64 -3.43 1.14
N ASP A 159 9.13 -4.67 1.23
CA ASP A 159 8.49 -5.22 2.43
C ASP A 159 9.46 -5.34 3.60
N LEU A 160 10.70 -5.71 3.30
CA LEU A 160 11.78 -5.79 4.29
C LEU A 160 12.32 -4.41 4.69
N GLY A 161 11.86 -3.34 4.04
CA GLY A 161 12.36 -1.98 4.23
C GLY A 161 13.82 -1.81 3.82
N TYR A 162 14.31 -2.66 2.91
CA TYR A 162 15.66 -2.56 2.37
C TYR A 162 15.77 -1.26 1.55
N THR A 163 16.90 -0.56 1.71
CA THR A 163 17.20 0.68 0.97
C THR A 163 18.58 0.54 0.34
N THR A 164 18.73 0.98 -0.90
CA THR A 164 20.01 0.82 -1.62
C THR A 164 21.07 1.82 -1.17
N ALA A 165 20.74 2.72 -0.22
CA ALA A 165 21.57 3.82 0.29
C ALA A 165 22.12 4.78 -0.80
N ARG A 166 21.61 4.70 -2.03
CA ARG A 166 22.05 5.52 -3.19
C ARG A 166 21.18 6.72 -3.47
N GLY A 167 20.07 6.91 -2.75
CA GLY A 167 19.16 8.01 -3.04
C GLY A 167 19.68 9.40 -2.65
N PRO A 168 19.04 10.44 -3.23
CA PRO A 168 19.36 11.83 -2.96
C PRO A 168 19.17 12.15 -1.47
N TYR A 169 19.95 13.12 -0.98
CA TYR A 169 19.81 13.63 0.39
C TYR A 169 19.17 15.01 0.36
N ALA A 170 17.91 15.10 0.78
CA ALA A 170 17.20 16.36 0.95
C ALA A 170 17.64 17.00 2.27
N ARG A 171 18.31 18.15 2.21
CA ARG A 171 19.08 18.71 3.33
C ARG A 171 18.25 19.54 4.32
N ASN A 172 17.15 20.11 3.87
CA ASN A 172 16.33 21.05 4.63
C ASN A 172 14.84 20.84 4.32
N GLY A 173 13.97 21.52 5.07
CA GLY A 173 12.53 21.40 4.96
C GLY A 173 12.00 21.64 3.55
N PRO A 174 12.40 22.74 2.85
CA PRO A 174 11.95 23.00 1.49
C PRO A 174 12.35 21.93 0.48
N GLN A 175 13.56 21.34 0.62
CA GLN A 175 13.98 20.23 -0.25
C GLN A 175 13.18 18.94 0.01
N VAL A 176 12.82 18.69 1.27
CA VAL A 176 11.97 17.54 1.62
C VAL A 176 10.55 17.76 1.11
N ALA A 177 10.00 18.96 1.30
CA ALA A 177 8.67 19.33 0.82
C ALA A 177 8.57 19.17 -0.70
N ALA A 178 9.51 19.75 -1.45
CA ALA A 178 9.56 19.63 -2.91
C ALA A 178 9.66 18.17 -3.36
N PHE A 179 10.51 17.36 -2.72
CA PHE A 179 10.61 15.94 -3.06
C PHE A 179 9.29 15.17 -2.85
N VAL A 180 8.58 15.47 -1.75
CA VAL A 180 7.29 14.81 -1.47
C VAL A 180 6.23 15.29 -2.45
N GLU A 181 6.17 16.58 -2.75
CA GLU A 181 5.28 17.14 -3.78
C GLU A 181 5.52 16.48 -5.14
N ASP A 182 6.78 16.38 -5.58
CA ASP A 182 7.14 15.69 -6.83
C ASP A 182 6.67 14.21 -6.84
N CYS A 183 6.76 13.52 -5.69
CA CYS A 183 6.27 12.14 -5.61
C CYS A 183 4.74 12.03 -5.62
N LEU A 184 4.03 13.00 -5.04
CA LEU A 184 2.57 13.04 -5.08
C LEU A 184 2.07 13.36 -6.49
N ASP A 185 2.69 14.32 -7.16
CA ASP A 185 2.35 14.67 -8.55
C ASP A 185 2.58 13.48 -9.48
N ASP A 186 3.72 12.80 -9.38
CA ASP A 186 4.01 11.57 -10.13
C ASP A 186 2.99 10.46 -9.83
N LEU A 187 2.58 10.29 -8.57
CA LEU A 187 1.55 9.31 -8.18
C LEU A 187 0.20 9.63 -8.85
N TYR A 188 -0.25 10.87 -8.80
CA TYR A 188 -1.53 11.29 -9.40
C TYR A 188 -1.49 11.19 -10.92
N GLU A 189 -0.38 11.57 -11.55
CA GLU A 189 -0.22 11.45 -12.99
C GLU A 189 -0.27 9.98 -13.42
N LEU A 190 0.44 9.10 -12.71
CA LEU A 190 0.41 7.66 -12.98
C LEU A 190 -0.99 7.07 -12.80
N ALA A 191 -1.68 7.40 -11.71
CA ALA A 191 -3.04 6.93 -11.45
C ALA A 191 -4.01 7.38 -12.57
N HIS A 192 -3.89 8.63 -13.02
CA HIS A 192 -4.69 9.15 -14.11
C HIS A 192 -4.37 8.46 -15.45
N GLN A 193 -3.10 8.17 -15.73
CA GLN A 193 -2.69 7.43 -16.92
C GLN A 193 -3.27 6.01 -16.93
N VAL A 194 -3.29 5.33 -15.78
CA VAL A 194 -3.93 4.01 -15.63
C VAL A 194 -5.44 4.09 -15.86
N GLU A 195 -6.13 5.05 -15.24
CA GLU A 195 -7.57 5.24 -15.41
C GLU A 195 -7.92 5.50 -16.89
N SER A 196 -7.15 6.36 -17.55
CA SER A 196 -7.29 6.68 -18.97
C SER A 196 -7.05 5.45 -19.86
N PHE A 197 -6.02 4.66 -19.54
CA PHE A 197 -5.71 3.42 -20.24
C PHE A 197 -6.82 2.38 -20.12
N ILE A 198 -7.35 2.15 -18.91
CA ILE A 198 -8.43 1.18 -18.65
C ILE A 198 -9.73 1.58 -19.37
N ARG A 199 -9.99 2.89 -19.51
CA ARG A 199 -11.17 3.40 -20.22
C ARG A 199 -11.00 3.48 -21.73
N ALA A 200 -9.81 3.21 -22.26
CA ALA A 200 -9.57 3.30 -23.70
C ALA A 200 -10.42 2.25 -24.45
N PRO A 201 -11.24 2.63 -25.44
CA PRO A 201 -12.04 1.66 -26.21
C PRO A 201 -11.18 0.57 -26.87
N ALA A 202 -9.99 0.96 -27.33
CA ALA A 202 -9.00 0.07 -27.93
C ALA A 202 -8.59 -1.09 -27.00
N LEU A 203 -8.69 -0.93 -25.67
CA LEU A 203 -8.40 -2.02 -24.72
C LEU A 203 -9.47 -3.12 -24.79
N MET A 204 -10.74 -2.76 -24.95
CA MET A 204 -11.80 -3.77 -25.06
C MET A 204 -11.86 -4.34 -26.48
N ASP A 205 -11.54 -3.55 -27.49
CA ASP A 205 -11.53 -3.98 -28.89
C ASP A 205 -10.57 -5.16 -29.13
N VAL A 206 -9.43 -5.23 -28.42
CA VAL A 206 -8.47 -6.36 -28.58
C VAL A 206 -9.03 -7.70 -28.10
N PHE A 207 -9.99 -7.70 -27.18
CA PHE A 207 -10.65 -8.93 -26.72
C PHE A 207 -11.69 -9.46 -27.70
N GLY A 208 -12.17 -8.60 -28.61
CA GLY A 208 -13.18 -8.90 -29.62
C GLY A 208 -14.54 -9.35 -29.05
N ASP A 209 -15.53 -9.44 -29.93
CA ASP A 209 -16.87 -9.94 -29.57
C ASP A 209 -16.89 -11.47 -29.37
N SER A 210 -15.88 -12.17 -29.89
CA SER A 210 -15.72 -13.62 -29.78
C SER A 210 -14.24 -14.01 -29.74
N GLU A 211 -13.96 -15.25 -29.32
CA GLU A 211 -12.60 -15.82 -29.34
C GLU A 211 -11.93 -15.79 -30.72
N SER A 212 -12.73 -15.91 -31.79
CA SER A 212 -12.24 -15.95 -33.16
C SER A 212 -11.77 -14.59 -33.69
N THR A 213 -12.32 -13.51 -33.13
CA THR A 213 -12.05 -12.12 -33.53
C THR A 213 -11.02 -11.43 -32.66
N ALA A 214 -10.61 -12.06 -31.56
CA ALA A 214 -9.69 -11.49 -30.59
C ALA A 214 -8.25 -11.41 -31.10
N ASP A 215 -7.61 -10.27 -30.83
CA ASP A 215 -6.23 -10.00 -31.20
C ASP A 215 -5.29 -10.49 -30.10
N ALA A 216 -4.63 -11.62 -30.37
CA ALA A 216 -3.67 -12.22 -29.45
C ALA A 216 -2.50 -11.28 -29.12
N GLU A 217 -1.97 -10.57 -30.11
CA GLU A 217 -0.86 -9.63 -29.90
C GLU A 217 -1.33 -8.41 -29.10
N GLY A 218 -2.52 -7.90 -29.43
CA GLY A 218 -3.19 -6.82 -28.71
C GLY A 218 -3.44 -7.14 -27.24
N ILE A 219 -3.92 -8.35 -26.92
CA ILE A 219 -4.16 -8.80 -25.53
C ILE A 219 -2.84 -8.86 -24.74
N VAL A 220 -1.80 -9.47 -25.32
CA VAL A 220 -0.47 -9.55 -24.67
C VAL A 220 0.13 -8.15 -24.49
N HIS A 221 -0.03 -7.28 -25.47
CA HIS A 221 0.41 -5.89 -25.40
C HIS A 221 -0.32 -5.13 -24.30
N ALA A 222 -1.64 -5.24 -24.23
CA ALA A 222 -2.46 -4.60 -23.22
C ALA A 222 -2.08 -5.04 -21.79
N ALA A 223 -1.93 -6.34 -21.57
CA ALA A 223 -1.48 -6.89 -20.29
C ALA A 223 -0.08 -6.38 -19.92
N SER A 224 0.84 -6.35 -20.90
CA SER A 224 2.20 -5.83 -20.70
C SER A 224 2.20 -4.35 -20.32
N ARG A 225 1.35 -3.53 -20.98
CA ARG A 225 1.22 -2.10 -20.67
C ARG A 225 0.63 -1.85 -19.30
N LEU A 226 -0.33 -2.68 -18.87
CA LEU A 226 -0.86 -2.62 -17.51
C LEU A 226 0.25 -2.90 -16.48
N MET A 227 1.11 -3.89 -16.74
CA MET A 227 2.24 -4.21 -15.87
C MET A 227 3.37 -3.18 -15.92
N ASP A 228 3.55 -2.47 -17.04
CA ASP A 228 4.46 -1.32 -17.09
C ASP A 228 4.03 -0.21 -16.10
N PHE A 229 2.72 0.01 -15.90
CA PHE A 229 2.25 0.94 -14.86
C PHE A 229 2.53 0.44 -13.44
N HIS A 230 2.32 -0.85 -13.17
CA HIS A 230 2.70 -1.47 -11.91
C HIS A 230 4.20 -1.25 -11.61
N GLU A 231 5.07 -1.48 -12.58
CA GLU A 231 6.51 -1.25 -12.44
C GLU A 231 6.86 0.22 -12.18
N ARG A 232 6.14 1.17 -12.81
CA ARG A 232 6.34 2.61 -12.53
C ARG A 232 5.90 3.00 -11.12
N PHE A 233 4.82 2.42 -10.59
CA PHE A 233 4.47 2.60 -9.17
C PHE A 233 5.53 2.01 -8.25
N LEU A 234 6.09 0.84 -8.61
CA LEU A 234 7.17 0.20 -7.86
C LEU A 234 8.42 1.09 -7.83
N GLU A 235 8.82 1.66 -8.96
CA GLU A 235 9.93 2.61 -9.04
C GLU A 235 9.71 3.86 -8.19
N LEU A 236 8.48 4.38 -8.17
CA LEU A 236 8.10 5.51 -7.33
C LEU A 236 8.20 5.16 -5.83
N ALA A 237 7.73 3.98 -5.44
CA ALA A 237 7.81 3.46 -4.08
C ALA A 237 9.27 3.23 -3.63
N GLU A 238 10.13 2.73 -4.52
CA GLU A 238 11.58 2.59 -4.30
C GLU A 238 12.24 3.96 -4.13
N ARG A 239 11.91 4.95 -4.98
CA ARG A 239 12.44 6.31 -4.92
C ARG A 239 12.12 6.97 -3.57
N CYS A 240 10.89 6.81 -3.08
CA CYS A 240 10.47 7.28 -1.76
C CYS A 240 11.21 6.56 -0.60
N ARG A 241 11.64 5.32 -0.80
CA ARG A 241 12.44 4.58 0.20
C ARG A 241 13.92 4.93 0.22
N ASP A 242 14.50 5.23 -0.94
CA ASP A 242 15.92 5.50 -1.07
C ASP A 242 16.31 6.94 -0.70
N VAL A 243 15.37 7.88 -0.67
CA VAL A 243 15.65 9.27 -0.24
C VAL A 243 16.07 9.30 1.23
N ARG A 244 17.08 10.11 1.51
CA ARG A 244 17.55 10.35 2.87
C ARG A 244 17.14 11.74 3.31
N VAL A 245 16.60 11.85 4.52
CA VAL A 245 16.09 13.10 5.09
C VAL A 245 16.59 13.30 6.53
N PRO A 246 16.68 14.54 7.03
CA PRO A 246 16.91 14.82 8.44
C PRO A 246 15.89 14.11 9.33
N SER A 247 16.31 13.74 10.54
CA SER A 247 15.50 13.02 11.53
C SER A 247 14.19 13.75 11.92
N ALA A 248 14.12 15.06 11.69
CA ALA A 248 12.92 15.87 11.88
C ALA A 248 11.79 15.50 10.90
N TYR A 249 12.13 15.02 9.69
CA TYR A 249 11.18 14.76 8.61
C TYR A 249 10.91 13.27 8.34
N THR A 250 11.41 12.37 9.21
CA THR A 250 11.19 10.92 9.03
C THR A 250 9.74 10.51 9.15
N GLY A 251 8.93 11.26 9.92
CA GLY A 251 7.48 11.05 10.01
C GLY A 251 6.77 11.31 8.67
N LEU A 252 7.06 12.45 8.05
CA LEU A 252 6.54 12.79 6.73
C LEU A 252 6.92 11.75 5.68
N LEU A 253 8.18 11.30 5.69
CA LEU A 253 8.63 10.29 4.75
C LEU A 253 7.99 8.92 5.02
N ALA A 254 7.72 8.57 6.28
CA ALA A 254 6.99 7.34 6.60
C ALA A 254 5.55 7.37 6.06
N ASP A 255 4.85 8.49 6.22
CA ASP A 255 3.51 8.67 5.65
C ASP A 255 3.52 8.61 4.12
N CYS A 256 4.50 9.26 3.48
CA CYS A 256 4.65 9.20 2.02
C CYS A 256 4.92 7.76 1.53
N LYS A 257 5.74 6.97 2.24
CA LYS A 257 5.95 5.56 1.92
C LYS A 257 4.67 4.74 1.96
N LEU A 258 3.86 4.94 3.01
CA LEU A 258 2.57 4.26 3.14
C LEU A 258 1.66 4.57 1.96
N LEU A 259 1.64 5.82 1.51
CA LEU A 259 0.85 6.23 0.37
C LEU A 259 1.33 5.56 -0.93
N MET A 260 2.65 5.43 -1.15
CA MET A 260 3.22 4.81 -2.35
C MET A 260 2.98 3.29 -2.42
N ASP A 261 2.66 2.65 -1.30
CA ASP A 261 2.36 1.22 -1.28
C ASP A 261 0.91 0.91 -1.72
N VAL A 262 -0.01 1.88 -1.59
CA VAL A 262 -1.44 1.68 -1.88
C VAL A 262 -1.72 1.18 -3.30
N PRO A 263 -1.14 1.77 -4.38
CA PRO A 263 -1.38 1.25 -5.73
C PRO A 263 -0.82 -0.16 -5.91
N LEU A 264 0.33 -0.49 -5.31
CA LEU A 264 0.94 -1.81 -5.42
C LEU A 264 0.04 -2.88 -4.80
N ASP A 265 -0.52 -2.60 -3.62
CA ASP A 265 -1.49 -3.48 -2.97
C ASP A 265 -2.77 -3.65 -3.82
N GLY A 266 -3.25 -2.57 -4.44
CA GLY A 266 -4.39 -2.60 -5.35
C GLY A 266 -4.15 -3.49 -6.58
N PHE A 267 -2.97 -3.39 -7.20
CA PHE A 267 -2.58 -4.26 -8.32
C PHE A 267 -2.46 -5.73 -7.91
N HIS A 268 -1.88 -6.02 -6.74
CA HIS A 268 -1.81 -7.41 -6.25
C HIS A 268 -3.20 -7.99 -6.03
N ALA A 269 -4.07 -7.26 -5.35
CA ALA A 269 -5.45 -7.70 -5.11
C ALA A 269 -6.21 -7.92 -6.43
N PHE A 270 -6.03 -7.02 -7.40
CA PHE A 270 -6.64 -7.12 -8.72
C PHE A 270 -6.15 -8.37 -9.49
N ILE A 271 -4.84 -8.62 -9.51
CA ILE A 271 -4.27 -9.80 -10.18
C ILE A 271 -4.77 -11.08 -9.51
N ASP A 272 -4.78 -11.15 -8.18
CA ASP A 272 -5.27 -12.31 -7.45
C ASP A 272 -6.76 -12.57 -7.76
N GLU A 273 -7.60 -11.52 -7.78
CA GLU A 273 -9.03 -11.65 -8.13
C GLU A 273 -9.24 -12.11 -9.58
N LEU A 274 -8.40 -11.66 -10.53
CA LEU A 274 -8.45 -12.13 -11.92
C LEU A 274 -8.00 -13.59 -12.07
N VAL A 275 -6.96 -14.02 -11.34
CA VAL A 275 -6.50 -15.41 -11.31
C VAL A 275 -7.61 -16.31 -10.81
N GLU A 276 -8.22 -15.97 -9.66
CA GLU A 276 -9.35 -16.73 -9.10
C GLU A 276 -10.52 -16.80 -10.10
N LEU A 277 -10.83 -15.69 -10.78
CA LEU A 277 -11.91 -15.64 -11.75
C LEU A 277 -11.69 -16.60 -12.93
N VAL A 278 -10.50 -16.56 -13.52
CA VAL A 278 -10.16 -17.39 -14.68
C VAL A 278 -10.08 -18.87 -14.30
N GLU A 279 -9.56 -19.20 -13.12
CA GLU A 279 -9.57 -20.58 -12.61
C GLU A 279 -10.98 -21.12 -12.34
N GLU A 280 -11.95 -20.25 -12.02
CA GLU A 280 -13.35 -20.63 -11.77
C GLU A 280 -14.18 -20.81 -13.05
N MET A 281 -13.77 -20.20 -14.17
CA MET A 281 -14.51 -20.24 -15.45
C MET A 281 -14.91 -21.66 -15.91
N PRO A 282 -14.02 -22.68 -15.91
CA PRO A 282 -14.41 -24.04 -16.33
C PRO A 282 -15.50 -24.65 -15.44
N THR A 283 -15.48 -24.32 -14.15
CA THR A 283 -16.49 -24.81 -13.21
C THR A 283 -17.83 -24.15 -13.49
N VAL A 284 -17.86 -22.84 -13.73
CA VAL A 284 -19.09 -22.09 -13.99
C VAL A 284 -19.73 -22.51 -15.32
N ALA A 285 -18.92 -22.69 -16.37
CA ALA A 285 -19.39 -23.11 -17.70
C ALA A 285 -20.10 -24.48 -17.68
N ARG A 286 -19.70 -25.39 -16.78
CA ARG A 286 -20.36 -26.70 -16.60
C ARG A 286 -21.80 -26.59 -16.07
N TYR A 287 -22.14 -25.52 -15.34
CA TYR A 287 -23.46 -25.35 -14.72
C TYR A 287 -24.36 -24.34 -15.46
N ALA A 288 -23.78 -23.47 -16.29
CA ALA A 288 -24.50 -22.49 -17.07
C ALA A 288 -23.94 -22.44 -18.52
N PRO A 289 -24.43 -23.30 -19.42
CA PRO A 289 -24.08 -23.27 -20.84
C PRO A 289 -24.79 -22.08 -21.50
N GLY A 290 -24.20 -20.89 -21.41
CA GLY A 290 -24.68 -19.64 -21.97
C GLY A 290 -23.67 -18.51 -21.78
N ASP A 291 -24.00 -17.30 -22.23
CA ASP A 291 -23.19 -16.10 -21.95
C ASP A 291 -23.30 -15.79 -20.46
N VAL A 292 -22.30 -16.22 -19.68
CA VAL A 292 -22.27 -15.99 -18.24
C VAL A 292 -21.54 -14.69 -17.99
N ASP A 293 -22.25 -13.72 -17.39
CA ASP A 293 -21.60 -12.55 -16.83
C ASP A 293 -20.71 -12.98 -15.65
N HIS A 294 -19.41 -13.08 -15.93
CA HIS A 294 -18.39 -13.43 -14.95
C HIS A 294 -18.14 -12.31 -13.90
N GLY A 295 -18.85 -11.18 -14.02
CA GLY A 295 -18.75 -10.05 -13.13
C GLY A 295 -17.59 -9.13 -13.47
N THR A 296 -17.59 -7.95 -12.86
CA THR A 296 -16.54 -6.93 -13.06
C THR A 296 -15.46 -7.07 -12.00
N VAL A 297 -14.22 -7.31 -12.42
CA VAL A 297 -13.04 -7.17 -11.56
C VAL A 297 -12.55 -5.72 -11.65
N VAL A 298 -12.37 -5.08 -10.50
CA VAL A 298 -12.03 -3.66 -10.42
C VAL A 298 -10.64 -3.51 -9.84
N LEU A 299 -9.78 -2.76 -10.52
CA LEU A 299 -8.54 -2.27 -9.93
C LEU A 299 -8.90 -1.13 -8.97
N GLU A 300 -8.86 -1.42 -7.68
CA GLU A 300 -9.23 -0.47 -6.63
C GLU A 300 -7.97 0.08 -5.95
N VAL A 301 -7.84 1.40 -5.92
CA VAL A 301 -6.76 2.12 -5.21
C VAL A 301 -7.44 3.01 -4.17
N VAL A 302 -7.56 2.49 -2.94
CA VAL A 302 -8.24 3.19 -1.84
C VAL A 302 -7.20 3.89 -0.98
N VAL A 303 -7.20 5.22 -1.00
CA VAL A 303 -6.34 6.03 -0.15
C VAL A 303 -7.14 6.58 1.03
N ASP A 304 -6.57 6.50 2.22
CA ASP A 304 -7.09 7.17 3.42
C ASP A 304 -6.97 8.69 3.28
N ASP A 305 -8.11 9.40 3.27
CA ASP A 305 -8.16 10.86 3.23
C ASP A 305 -7.39 11.50 4.42
N ASP A 306 -7.41 10.85 5.60
CA ASP A 306 -6.67 11.32 6.77
C ASP A 306 -5.14 11.21 6.58
N LEU A 307 -4.67 10.24 5.78
CA LEU A 307 -3.27 10.11 5.39
C LEU A 307 -2.86 11.26 4.46
N ILE A 308 -3.64 11.55 3.42
CA ILE A 308 -3.37 12.65 2.48
C ILE A 308 -3.33 13.99 3.24
N ASP A 309 -4.34 14.26 4.07
CA ASP A 309 -4.42 15.47 4.88
C ASP A 309 -3.24 15.63 5.83
N ARG A 310 -2.76 14.52 6.38
CA ARG A 310 -1.60 14.51 7.28
C ARG A 310 -0.30 14.78 6.51
N ILE A 311 -0.15 14.27 5.30
CA ILE A 311 0.98 14.56 4.42
C ILE A 311 0.99 16.04 4.04
N ASP A 312 -0.13 16.59 3.53
CA ASP A 312 -0.23 17.99 3.11
C ASP A 312 0.11 18.96 4.26
N ARG A 313 -0.40 18.71 5.47
CA ARG A 313 -0.04 19.52 6.65
C ARG A 313 1.47 19.49 6.96
N GLN A 314 2.10 18.33 6.85
CA GLN A 314 3.53 18.16 7.13
C GLN A 314 4.41 18.77 6.03
N VAL A 315 4.01 18.67 4.76
CA VAL A 315 4.67 19.32 3.63
C VAL A 315 4.66 20.83 3.80
N ARG A 316 3.50 21.43 4.11
CA ARG A 316 3.37 22.88 4.35
C ARG A 316 4.17 23.38 5.55
N ALA A 317 4.37 22.53 6.56
CA ALA A 317 5.22 22.86 7.69
C ALA A 317 6.70 22.81 7.27
N ALA A 318 7.14 21.74 6.60
CA ALA A 318 8.50 21.59 6.12
C ALA A 318 8.90 22.69 5.13
N ALA A 319 7.99 23.16 4.26
CA ALA A 319 8.25 24.25 3.32
C ALA A 319 8.59 25.60 4.01
N LYS A 320 8.26 25.76 5.30
CA LYS A 320 8.45 26.99 6.07
C LYS A 320 9.66 26.95 7.03
N ASP A 321 10.23 25.77 7.26
CA ASP A 321 11.35 25.50 8.18
C ASP A 321 12.73 25.67 7.50
#